data_AF-A0A822A2L5-F1
#
_entry.id   AF-A0A822A2L5-F1
#
_cell.length_a   1.000
_cell.length_b   1.000
_cell.length_c   1.000
_cell.angle_alpha   90.00
_cell.angle_beta   90.00
_cell.angle_gamma   90.00
#
_symmetry.space_group_name_H-M   'P 1'
#
loop_
_entity.id
_entity.type
_entity.pdbx_description
1 polymer ?
#
loop_
_entity_poly.entity_id
_entity_poly.type
_entity_poly.pdbx_seq_one_letter_code
_entity_poly.pdbx_strand_id
1 'polypeptide(L)'
;PTTNISNYLDEIIRPIFDKERQNTTIIDGTSLIQALHQYMKREEALNILVEFLHVHGYTKVKGIPLETIRLLASIVLKENVFVYGNKIYQQVLGGAMGSSFTLTLANIFMWKWQKELVRRQDMTCEYYGRSIDDVFMTWNKSENALKQILEDANTWHPNIKLEYKIGKSLPFLDILLTNINGTLSTSVYHKPAAEPYVVPFISDHPRHTFVNVIKTSLTRALRNSSTFEIFNNERIYIKLTLLYNG
;
A
#
# COMPACT_ATOMS: atom_id res chain seq x y z
N PRO A 1 13.19 -19.18 -14.37
CA PRO A 1 11.93 -19.78 -14.90
C PRO A 1 10.67 -19.15 -14.30
N THR A 2 10.51 -19.21 -12.98
CA THR A 2 9.39 -18.61 -12.22
C THR A 2 9.14 -17.14 -12.53
N THR A 3 10.18 -16.33 -12.75
CA THR A 3 10.07 -14.91 -13.09
C THR A 3 9.19 -14.65 -14.32
N ASN A 4 9.29 -15.48 -15.36
CA ASN A 4 8.49 -15.33 -16.58
C ASN A 4 7.02 -15.71 -16.32
N ILE A 5 6.78 -16.72 -15.49
CA ILE A 5 5.43 -17.13 -15.08
C ILE A 5 4.82 -16.05 -14.18
N SER A 6 5.59 -15.44 -13.27
CA SER A 6 5.17 -14.31 -12.43
C SER A 6 4.78 -13.11 -13.28
N ASN A 7 5.65 -12.67 -14.20
CA ASN A 7 5.35 -11.54 -15.08
C ASN A 7 4.13 -11.81 -15.98
N TYR A 8 3.96 -13.03 -16.49
CA TYR A 8 2.78 -13.40 -17.26
C TYR A 8 1.50 -13.42 -16.41
N LEU A 9 1.54 -13.98 -15.20
CA LEU A 9 0.40 -13.97 -14.28
C LEU A 9 0.01 -12.55 -13.87
N ASP A 10 0.98 -11.66 -13.63
CA ASP A 10 0.71 -10.24 -13.38
C ASP A 10 0.06 -9.58 -14.60
N GLU A 11 0.63 -9.75 -15.80
CA GLU A 11 0.11 -9.21 -17.07
C GLU A 11 -1.33 -9.64 -17.40
N ILE A 12 -1.79 -10.81 -16.93
CA ILE A 12 -3.16 -11.30 -17.18
C ILE A 12 -4.13 -11.11 -16.01
N ILE A 13 -3.67 -11.06 -14.76
CA ILE A 13 -4.52 -10.92 -13.56
C ILE A 13 -4.58 -9.47 -13.07
N ARG A 14 -3.46 -8.73 -13.12
CA ARG A 14 -3.41 -7.36 -12.60
C ARG A 14 -4.39 -6.41 -13.32
N PRO A 15 -4.56 -6.44 -14.65
CA PRO A 15 -5.57 -5.60 -15.30
C PRO A 15 -7.02 -5.92 -14.89
N ILE A 16 -7.29 -7.16 -14.44
CA ILE A 16 -8.58 -7.54 -13.86
C ILE A 16 -8.69 -6.91 -12.47
N PHE A 17 -7.68 -7.11 -11.61
CA PHE A 17 -7.66 -6.51 -10.27
C PHE A 17 -7.77 -4.97 -10.31
N ASP A 18 -6.97 -4.30 -11.12
CA ASP A 18 -6.95 -2.84 -11.26
C ASP A 18 -8.26 -2.31 -11.89
N LYS A 19 -8.99 -3.10 -12.68
CA LYS A 19 -10.35 -2.78 -13.16
C LYS A 19 -11.37 -2.85 -12.04
N GLU A 20 -11.47 -3.98 -11.32
CA GLU A 20 -12.48 -4.13 -10.26
C GLU A 20 -12.20 -3.19 -9.06
N ARG A 21 -10.92 -2.83 -8.84
CA ARG A 21 -10.50 -1.82 -7.87
C ARG A 21 -10.97 -0.39 -8.21
N GLN A 22 -11.31 -0.06 -9.47
CA GLN A 22 -11.74 1.32 -9.79
C GLN A 22 -13.02 1.75 -9.06
N ASN A 23 -13.78 0.81 -8.51
CA ASN A 23 -14.91 1.09 -7.63
C ASN A 23 -14.53 1.37 -6.16
N THR A 24 -13.29 1.12 -5.72
CA THR A 24 -12.79 1.31 -4.33
C THR A 24 -11.32 1.78 -4.22
N THR A 25 -11.16 3.10 -4.17
CA THR A 25 -10.05 3.91 -3.61
C THR A 25 -8.61 3.84 -4.23
N ILE A 26 -7.98 5.03 -4.24
CA ILE A 26 -6.70 5.47 -4.83
C ILE A 26 -5.46 5.07 -3.97
N ILE A 27 -4.25 5.49 -4.35
CA ILE A 27 -2.86 5.06 -4.01
C ILE A 27 -2.04 6.29 -3.54
N ASP A 28 -1.04 6.31 -2.63
CA ASP A 28 -0.27 5.24 -1.92
C ASP A 28 -0.27 5.43 -0.35
N GLY A 29 0.38 4.71 0.59
CA GLY A 29 1.37 3.60 0.57
C GLY A 29 1.97 3.20 1.96
N THR A 30 2.49 1.97 2.12
CA THR A 30 3.47 1.45 3.15
C THR A 30 3.25 1.70 4.67
N SER A 31 2.56 0.83 5.42
CA SER A 31 3.19 -0.25 6.22
C SER A 31 2.37 -1.56 6.48
N LEU A 32 2.54 -2.61 5.66
CA LEU A 32 2.01 -3.98 5.86
C LEU A 32 2.71 -5.08 5.02
N ILE A 33 3.55 -4.78 4.01
CA ILE A 33 4.26 -5.76 3.17
C ILE A 33 5.06 -6.73 4.03
N GLN A 34 5.68 -6.20 5.09
CA GLN A 34 6.45 -6.98 6.04
C GLN A 34 5.58 -8.00 6.79
N ALA A 35 4.28 -7.72 6.97
CA ALA A 35 3.29 -8.67 7.45
C ALA A 35 2.83 -9.61 6.31
N LEU A 36 2.23 -9.09 5.24
CA LEU A 36 1.62 -9.89 4.16
C LEU A 36 2.57 -10.92 3.53
N HIS A 37 3.82 -10.54 3.26
CA HIS A 37 4.82 -11.44 2.67
C HIS A 37 5.39 -12.46 3.68
N GLN A 38 5.19 -12.28 4.98
CA GLN A 38 5.56 -13.24 6.03
C GLN A 38 4.39 -14.13 6.46
N TYR A 39 3.15 -13.72 6.18
CA TYR A 39 1.97 -14.25 6.85
C TYR A 39 0.93 -14.92 5.93
N MET A 40 0.96 -14.62 4.63
CA MET A 40 0.12 -15.29 3.64
C MET A 40 0.45 -16.79 3.55
N LYS A 41 -0.52 -17.66 3.86
CA LYS A 41 -0.41 -19.10 3.59
C LYS A 41 -0.62 -19.37 2.10
N ARG A 42 0.27 -20.16 1.48
CA ARG A 42 0.28 -20.42 0.03
C ARG A 42 -1.07 -20.92 -0.52
N GLU A 43 -1.57 -22.05 -0.02
CA GLU A 43 -2.81 -22.66 -0.51
C GLU A 43 -4.05 -21.80 -0.24
N GLU A 44 -4.05 -21.03 0.86
CA GLU A 44 -5.10 -20.07 1.18
C GLU A 44 -5.15 -18.94 0.15
N ALA A 45 -4.00 -18.35 -0.20
CA ALA A 45 -3.91 -17.32 -1.24
C ALA A 45 -4.31 -17.84 -2.62
N LEU A 46 -3.94 -19.08 -2.96
CA LEU A 46 -4.32 -19.74 -4.21
C LEU A 46 -5.84 -19.96 -4.29
N ASN A 47 -6.48 -20.30 -3.17
CA ASN A 47 -7.94 -20.42 -3.11
C ASN A 47 -8.62 -19.04 -3.19
N ILE A 48 -8.10 -18.02 -2.50
CA ILE A 48 -8.64 -16.64 -2.55
C ILE A 48 -8.49 -16.03 -3.95
N LEU A 49 -7.42 -16.36 -4.69
CA LEU A 49 -7.27 -15.98 -6.10
C LEU A 49 -8.39 -16.59 -6.98
N VAL A 50 -8.68 -17.88 -6.81
CA VAL A 50 -9.73 -18.55 -7.58
C VAL A 50 -11.12 -18.06 -7.16
N GLU A 51 -11.34 -17.77 -5.89
CA GLU A 51 -12.56 -17.13 -5.37
C GLU A 51 -12.76 -15.73 -5.95
N PHE A 52 -11.73 -14.88 -5.93
CA PHE A 52 -11.73 -13.55 -6.53
C PHE A 52 -12.11 -13.59 -8.01
N LEU A 53 -11.53 -14.51 -8.78
CA LEU A 53 -11.84 -14.65 -10.20
C LEU A 53 -13.29 -15.14 -10.44
N HIS A 54 -13.78 -16.12 -9.67
CA HIS A 54 -15.19 -16.56 -9.75
C HIS A 54 -16.18 -15.45 -9.37
N VAL A 55 -15.91 -14.69 -8.30
CA VAL A 55 -16.80 -13.63 -7.81
C VAL A 55 -17.00 -12.52 -8.84
N HIS A 56 -15.98 -12.25 -9.68
CA HIS A 56 -16.07 -11.29 -10.79
C HIS A 56 -16.44 -11.96 -12.14
N GLY A 57 -16.99 -13.18 -12.11
CA GLY A 57 -17.58 -13.86 -13.27
C GLY A 57 -16.60 -14.58 -14.21
N TYR A 58 -15.31 -14.65 -13.88
CA TYR A 58 -14.32 -15.33 -14.71
C TYR A 58 -14.38 -16.85 -14.49
N THR A 59 -14.57 -17.61 -15.57
CA THR A 59 -14.31 -19.07 -15.62
C THR A 59 -12.99 -19.40 -16.32
N LYS A 60 -12.43 -18.43 -17.06
CA LYS A 60 -11.15 -18.49 -17.75
C LYS A 60 -10.52 -17.09 -17.81
N VAL A 61 -9.19 -16.99 -17.81
CA VAL A 61 -8.43 -15.73 -17.97
C VAL A 61 -7.58 -15.82 -19.23
N LYS A 62 -7.75 -14.89 -20.19
CA LYS A 62 -7.20 -14.98 -21.57
C LYS A 62 -7.34 -16.38 -22.21
N GLY A 63 -8.46 -17.07 -21.95
CA GLY A 63 -8.75 -18.43 -22.44
C GLY A 63 -8.21 -19.58 -21.56
N ILE A 64 -7.33 -19.30 -20.59
CA ILE A 64 -6.74 -20.29 -19.68
C ILE A 64 -7.73 -20.64 -18.55
N PRO A 65 -8.02 -21.92 -18.26
CA PRO A 65 -8.88 -22.33 -17.14
C PRO A 65 -8.33 -21.90 -15.78
N LEU A 66 -9.23 -21.60 -14.81
CA LEU A 66 -8.81 -21.17 -13.47
C LEU A 66 -7.94 -22.20 -12.72
N GLU A 67 -8.12 -23.50 -12.96
CA GLU A 67 -7.23 -24.53 -12.41
C GLU A 67 -5.80 -24.43 -12.95
N THR A 68 -5.63 -24.07 -14.22
CA THR A 68 -4.31 -23.81 -14.81
C THR A 68 -3.71 -22.51 -14.28
N ILE A 69 -4.52 -21.47 -14.05
CA ILE A 69 -4.08 -20.25 -13.36
C ILE A 69 -3.61 -20.57 -11.93
N ARG A 70 -4.37 -21.36 -11.18
CA ARG A 70 -4.02 -21.82 -9.82
C ARG A 70 -2.73 -22.63 -9.83
N LEU A 71 -2.56 -23.55 -10.78
CA LEU A 71 -1.34 -24.34 -10.93
C LEU A 71 -0.11 -23.44 -11.19
N LEU A 72 -0.18 -22.53 -12.16
CA LEU A 72 0.90 -21.58 -12.48
C LEU A 72 1.24 -20.69 -11.29
N ALA A 73 0.23 -20.15 -10.60
CA ALA A 73 0.41 -19.38 -9.37
C ALA A 73 1.08 -20.21 -8.26
N SER A 74 0.71 -21.49 -8.12
CA SER A 74 1.33 -22.39 -7.14
C SER A 74 2.80 -22.66 -7.42
N ILE A 75 3.20 -22.73 -8.70
CA ILE A 75 4.60 -22.89 -9.11
C ILE A 75 5.40 -21.63 -8.75
N VAL A 76 4.88 -20.43 -9.02
CA VAL A 76 5.54 -19.16 -8.64
C VAL A 76 5.70 -19.04 -7.12
N LEU A 77 4.74 -19.52 -6.33
CA LEU A 77 4.84 -19.52 -4.87
C LEU A 77 5.77 -20.61 -4.32
N LYS A 78 5.81 -21.81 -4.91
CA LYS A 78 6.54 -22.98 -4.41
C LYS A 78 8.01 -22.99 -4.83
N GLU A 79 8.31 -22.69 -6.09
CA GLU A 79 9.66 -22.67 -6.66
C GLU A 79 10.41 -21.35 -6.37
N ASN A 80 10.25 -20.86 -5.13
CA ASN A 80 10.82 -19.63 -4.61
C ASN A 80 11.96 -19.98 -3.63
N VAL A 81 13.19 -19.90 -4.14
CA VAL A 81 14.41 -20.37 -3.49
C VAL A 81 15.48 -19.27 -3.58
N PHE A 82 16.18 -19.03 -2.47
CA PHE A 82 17.26 -18.05 -2.37
C PHE A 82 18.50 -18.64 -1.66
N VAL A 83 19.64 -17.96 -1.78
CA VAL A 83 20.90 -18.35 -1.13
C VAL A 83 21.27 -17.30 -0.08
N TYR A 84 21.61 -17.75 1.12
CA TYR A 84 22.11 -16.91 2.21
C TYR A 84 23.16 -17.67 3.02
N GLY A 85 24.27 -17.04 3.39
CA GLY A 85 25.34 -17.69 4.18
C GLY A 85 25.88 -19.00 3.57
N ASN A 86 25.97 -19.06 2.23
CA ASN A 86 26.30 -20.27 1.45
C ASN A 86 25.36 -21.49 1.68
N LYS A 87 24.11 -21.23 2.08
CA LYS A 87 23.04 -22.24 2.22
C LYS A 87 21.85 -21.88 1.35
N ILE A 88 21.18 -22.91 0.83
CA ILE A 88 19.97 -22.79 0.01
C ILE A 88 18.76 -22.81 0.92
N TYR A 89 17.85 -21.85 0.74
CA TYR A 89 16.61 -21.72 1.50
C TYR A 89 15.41 -21.63 0.56
N GLN A 90 14.39 -22.45 0.78
CA GLN A 90 13.08 -22.25 0.19
C GLN A 90 12.27 -21.32 1.11
N GLN A 91 11.67 -20.26 0.57
CA GLN A 91 10.68 -19.48 1.32
C GLN A 91 9.46 -20.39 1.60
N VAL A 92 8.79 -20.27 2.74
CA VAL A 92 7.65 -21.14 3.11
C VAL A 92 6.31 -20.42 3.29
N LEU A 93 6.35 -19.13 3.61
CA LEU A 93 5.20 -18.25 3.77
C LEU A 93 5.33 -17.05 2.82
N GLY A 94 4.20 -16.56 2.30
CA GLY A 94 4.15 -15.53 1.26
C GLY A 94 4.85 -15.91 -0.05
N GLY A 95 5.38 -14.90 -0.74
CA GLY A 95 6.12 -15.03 -2.00
C GLY A 95 7.32 -14.09 -2.06
N ALA A 96 8.09 -14.17 -3.15
CA ALA A 96 9.36 -13.47 -3.28
C ALA A 96 9.19 -11.94 -3.28
N MET A 97 10.04 -11.24 -2.53
CA MET A 97 10.17 -9.78 -2.69
C MET A 97 10.70 -9.48 -4.10
N GLY A 98 10.07 -8.54 -4.79
CA GLY A 98 10.34 -8.24 -6.21
C GLY A 98 9.59 -9.12 -7.22
N SER A 99 8.79 -10.11 -6.79
CA SER A 99 7.86 -10.82 -7.68
C SER A 99 6.63 -9.97 -7.97
N SER A 100 6.44 -9.63 -9.25
CA SER A 100 5.31 -8.87 -9.79
C SER A 100 3.96 -9.47 -9.37
N PHE A 101 3.74 -10.75 -9.70
CA PHE A 101 2.52 -11.46 -9.33
C PHE A 101 2.29 -11.57 -7.82
N THR A 102 3.34 -11.59 -7.00
CA THR A 102 3.20 -11.68 -5.54
C THR A 102 2.54 -10.42 -4.96
N LEU A 103 2.83 -9.23 -5.50
CA LEU A 103 2.17 -7.98 -5.10
C LEU A 103 0.68 -7.97 -5.51
N THR A 104 0.35 -8.46 -6.70
CA THR A 104 -1.04 -8.59 -7.16
C THR A 104 -1.81 -9.61 -6.31
N LEU A 105 -1.18 -10.74 -5.96
CA LEU A 105 -1.77 -11.74 -5.07
C LEU A 105 -1.97 -11.21 -3.63
N ALA A 106 -1.02 -10.43 -3.10
CA ALA A 106 -1.15 -9.76 -1.79
C ALA A 106 -2.35 -8.80 -1.76
N ASN A 107 -2.57 -8.05 -2.86
CA ASN A 107 -3.72 -7.17 -2.99
C ASN A 107 -5.06 -7.92 -3.12
N ILE A 108 -5.09 -9.07 -3.80
CA ILE A 108 -6.28 -9.95 -3.88
C ILE A 108 -6.58 -10.61 -2.52
N PHE A 109 -5.55 -10.99 -1.75
CA PHE A 109 -5.73 -11.48 -0.38
C PHE A 109 -6.34 -10.39 0.52
N MET A 110 -5.80 -9.17 0.46
CA MET A 110 -6.31 -8.04 1.23
C MET A 110 -7.73 -7.63 0.82
N TRP A 111 -8.09 -7.70 -0.47
CA TRP A 111 -9.48 -7.48 -0.94
C TRP A 111 -10.49 -8.36 -0.18
N LYS A 112 -10.16 -9.63 0.09
CA LYS A 112 -11.04 -10.52 0.86
C LYS A 112 -11.06 -10.15 2.35
N TRP A 113 -9.89 -9.95 2.97
CA TRP A 113 -9.79 -9.64 4.40
C TRP A 113 -10.43 -8.28 4.76
N GLN A 114 -10.20 -7.24 3.95
CA GLN A 114 -10.70 -5.87 4.24
C GLN A 114 -12.20 -5.70 3.99
N LYS A 115 -12.88 -6.71 3.42
CA LYS A 115 -14.23 -6.61 2.84
C LYS A 115 -15.28 -6.06 3.79
N GLU A 116 -15.25 -6.46 5.07
CA GLU A 116 -16.22 -6.00 6.08
C GLU A 116 -15.89 -4.60 6.63
N LEU A 117 -14.63 -4.14 6.58
CA LEU A 117 -14.28 -2.74 6.88
C LEU A 117 -14.80 -1.82 5.77
N VAL A 118 -14.47 -2.13 4.51
CA VAL A 118 -14.91 -1.35 3.33
C VAL A 118 -16.43 -1.25 3.30
N ARG A 119 -17.14 -2.39 3.36
CA ARG A 119 -18.62 -2.42 3.35
C ARG A 119 -19.25 -1.58 4.47
N ARG A 120 -18.60 -1.45 5.63
CA ARG A 120 -19.08 -0.59 6.73
C ARG A 120 -18.94 0.88 6.40
N GLN A 121 -17.82 1.27 5.82
CA GLN A 121 -17.47 2.65 5.47
C GLN A 121 -18.34 3.17 4.32
N ASP A 122 -18.61 2.32 3.32
CA ASP A 122 -19.56 2.59 2.23
C ASP A 122 -20.98 2.91 2.77
N MET A 123 -21.45 2.19 3.80
CA MET A 123 -22.76 2.40 4.43
C MET A 123 -22.84 3.66 5.32
N THR A 124 -21.71 4.22 5.74
CA THR A 124 -21.64 5.37 6.67
C THR A 124 -21.16 6.66 6.02
N CYS A 125 -20.87 6.64 4.71
CA CYS A 125 -20.19 7.73 3.99
C CYS A 125 -18.84 8.11 4.65
N GLU A 126 -18.16 7.13 5.23
CA GLU A 126 -16.81 7.28 5.80
C GLU A 126 -15.77 6.89 4.76
N TYR A 127 -14.63 7.59 4.72
CA TYR A 127 -13.53 7.27 3.81
C TYR A 127 -12.75 6.06 4.30
N TYR A 128 -12.53 5.08 3.42
CA TYR A 128 -11.54 4.01 3.57
C TYR A 128 -10.51 4.05 2.44
N GLY A 129 -9.24 4.15 2.80
CA GLY A 129 -8.11 3.98 1.88
C GLY A 129 -7.08 3.01 2.43
N ARG A 130 -6.73 2.00 1.63
CA ARG A 130 -5.51 1.21 1.80
C ARG A 130 -4.65 1.44 0.57
N SER A 131 -3.33 1.54 0.73
CA SER A 131 -2.46 1.29 -0.41
C SER A 131 -1.28 0.39 -0.09
N ILE A 132 -1.41 -0.82 -0.63
CA ILE A 132 -0.73 -2.07 -0.26
C ILE A 132 -0.96 -2.44 1.22
N ASP A 133 -0.92 -1.45 2.10
CA ASP A 133 -0.17 -1.54 3.33
C ASP A 133 -0.73 -0.63 4.43
N ASP A 134 -0.40 0.68 4.39
CA ASP A 134 -1.02 1.65 5.30
C ASP A 134 -2.53 1.68 5.01
N VAL A 135 -3.31 1.68 6.10
CA VAL A 135 -4.77 1.85 6.09
C VAL A 135 -5.11 3.15 6.80
N PHE A 136 -5.76 4.06 6.09
CA PHE A 136 -6.41 5.24 6.69
C PHE A 136 -7.93 5.08 6.57
N MET A 137 -8.62 5.33 7.69
CA MET A 137 -10.08 5.34 7.74
C MET A 137 -10.58 6.50 8.59
N THR A 138 -11.72 7.07 8.20
CA THR A 138 -12.45 8.05 9.03
C THR A 138 -13.54 7.37 9.85
N TRP A 139 -13.94 7.97 10.96
CA TRP A 139 -14.98 7.42 11.82
C TRP A 139 -15.81 8.53 12.49
N ASN A 140 -17.13 8.43 12.34
CA ASN A 140 -18.12 9.40 12.77
C ASN A 140 -18.94 8.92 13.98
N LYS A 141 -18.67 7.70 14.47
CA LYS A 141 -19.27 7.12 15.69
C LYS A 141 -18.32 7.25 16.88
N SER A 142 -18.67 6.68 18.04
CA SER A 142 -17.81 6.74 19.23
C SER A 142 -16.47 6.03 19.03
N GLU A 143 -15.43 6.53 19.71
CA GLU A 143 -14.09 5.93 19.69
C GLU A 143 -14.08 4.47 20.19
N ASN A 144 -14.94 4.15 21.17
CA ASN A 144 -15.08 2.78 21.67
C ASN A 144 -15.61 1.83 20.58
N ALA A 145 -16.52 2.29 19.71
CA ALA A 145 -17.00 1.50 18.58
C ALA A 145 -15.93 1.32 17.48
N LEU A 146 -15.02 2.31 17.32
CA LEU A 146 -13.86 2.17 16.44
C LEU A 146 -12.87 1.14 16.99
N LYS A 147 -12.52 1.24 18.27
CA LYS A 147 -11.65 0.28 18.96
C LYS A 147 -12.22 -1.14 18.88
N GLN A 148 -13.52 -1.31 19.09
CA GLN A 148 -14.16 -2.61 18.97
C GLN A 148 -14.00 -3.22 17.56
N ILE A 149 -14.31 -2.48 16.48
CA ILE A 149 -14.21 -3.05 15.13
C ILE A 149 -12.75 -3.29 14.68
N LEU A 150 -11.78 -2.55 15.23
CA LEU A 150 -10.36 -2.78 14.97
C LEU A 150 -9.83 -4.02 15.71
N GLU A 151 -10.25 -4.26 16.96
CA GLU A 151 -9.91 -5.49 17.67
C GLU A 151 -10.67 -6.71 17.13
N ASP A 152 -11.93 -6.55 16.71
CA ASP A 152 -12.65 -7.57 15.94
C ASP A 152 -11.84 -7.95 14.68
N ALA A 153 -11.34 -6.95 13.93
CA ALA A 153 -10.53 -7.18 12.73
C ALA A 153 -9.18 -7.86 12.98
N ASN A 154 -8.58 -7.67 14.16
CA ASN A 154 -7.41 -8.43 14.62
C ASN A 154 -7.70 -9.93 14.85
N THR A 155 -8.97 -10.35 14.97
CA THR A 155 -9.34 -11.77 15.08
C THR A 155 -9.62 -12.46 13.74
N TRP A 156 -9.87 -11.71 12.66
CA TRP A 156 -10.39 -12.26 11.40
C TRP A 156 -9.43 -13.19 10.66
N HIS A 157 -8.11 -13.06 10.89
CA HIS A 157 -7.12 -13.96 10.31
C HIS A 157 -5.90 -14.05 11.26
N PRO A 158 -5.45 -15.25 11.69
CA PRO A 158 -4.47 -15.42 12.76
C PRO A 158 -3.07 -14.85 12.43
N ASN A 159 -2.82 -14.55 11.16
CA ASN A 159 -1.57 -13.95 10.71
C ASN A 159 -1.77 -12.52 10.16
N ILE A 160 -2.89 -11.83 10.40
CA ILE A 160 -2.99 -10.38 10.15
C ILE A 160 -3.19 -9.68 11.49
N LYS A 161 -2.36 -8.67 11.75
CA LYS A 161 -2.42 -7.82 12.94
C LYS A 161 -2.38 -6.36 12.49
N LEU A 162 -3.35 -5.58 12.93
CA LEU A 162 -3.42 -4.14 12.75
C LEU A 162 -2.75 -3.45 13.94
N GLU A 163 -1.71 -2.68 13.68
CA GLU A 163 -1.13 -1.75 14.65
C GLU A 163 -1.65 -0.34 14.36
N TYR A 164 -2.73 0.04 15.05
CA TYR A 164 -3.49 1.24 14.73
C TYR A 164 -3.18 2.41 15.67
N LYS A 165 -3.46 3.62 15.20
CA LYS A 165 -3.42 4.86 15.99
C LYS A 165 -4.72 5.62 15.74
N ILE A 166 -5.31 6.17 16.80
CA ILE A 166 -6.54 6.98 16.73
C ILE A 166 -6.19 8.38 17.24
N GLY A 167 -6.63 9.41 16.52
CA GLY A 167 -6.36 10.80 16.86
C GLY A 167 -6.96 11.77 15.86
N LYS A 168 -7.04 13.06 16.23
CA LYS A 168 -7.54 14.12 15.33
C LYS A 168 -6.52 14.52 14.25
N SER A 169 -5.23 14.29 14.49
CA SER A 169 -4.15 14.49 13.52
C SER A 169 -3.31 13.22 13.45
N LEU A 170 -3.18 12.62 12.26
CA LEU A 170 -2.43 11.39 12.04
C LEU A 170 -1.63 11.48 10.72
N PRO A 171 -0.40 10.95 10.66
CA PRO A 171 0.34 10.81 9.41
C PRO A 171 -0.13 9.59 8.61
N PHE A 172 -0.11 9.72 7.29
CA PHE A 172 -0.29 8.67 6.29
C PHE A 172 0.64 8.99 5.12
N LEU A 173 1.62 8.13 4.83
CA LEU A 173 2.82 8.46 4.04
C LEU A 173 3.51 9.80 4.42
N ASP A 174 3.37 10.79 3.55
CA ASP A 174 3.95 12.13 3.50
C ASP A 174 2.84 13.20 3.59
N ILE A 175 1.65 12.77 4.04
CA ILE A 175 0.48 13.61 4.32
C ILE A 175 0.19 13.55 5.82
N LEU A 176 0.07 14.71 6.46
CA LEU A 176 -0.48 14.85 7.79
C LEU A 176 -1.95 15.22 7.65
N LEU A 177 -2.81 14.25 8.00
CA LEU A 177 -4.26 14.33 7.92
C LEU A 177 -4.81 14.85 9.25
N THR A 178 -5.48 16.00 9.24
CA THR A 178 -6.03 16.67 10.43
C THR A 178 -7.52 16.93 10.27
N ASN A 179 -8.33 16.37 11.18
CA ASN A 179 -9.77 16.62 11.27
C ASN A 179 -10.03 17.97 11.99
N ILE A 180 -10.48 18.95 11.21
CA ILE A 180 -10.92 20.27 11.68
C ILE A 180 -12.45 20.27 11.71
N ASN A 181 -13.03 19.89 12.85
CA ASN A 181 -14.48 19.93 13.11
C ASN A 181 -15.36 19.22 12.06
N GLY A 182 -14.91 18.07 11.56
CA GLY A 182 -15.56 17.27 10.51
C GLY A 182 -14.94 17.45 9.11
N THR A 183 -14.22 18.54 8.87
CA THR A 183 -13.50 18.77 7.60
C THR A 183 -12.10 18.18 7.67
N LEU A 184 -11.75 17.31 6.72
CA LEU A 184 -10.41 16.75 6.62
C LEU A 184 -9.46 17.73 5.94
N SER A 185 -8.44 18.19 6.66
CA SER A 185 -7.38 19.08 6.18
C SER A 185 -6.09 18.30 6.00
N THR A 186 -5.29 18.67 5.00
CA THR A 186 -4.07 17.98 4.60
C THR A 186 -2.88 18.92 4.60
N SER A 187 -1.72 18.41 4.99
CA SER A 187 -0.44 19.12 4.93
C SER A 187 0.68 18.12 4.66
N VAL A 188 1.89 18.58 4.30
CA VAL A 188 3.04 17.67 4.17
C VAL A 188 3.46 17.14 5.54
N TYR A 189 3.63 15.82 5.67
CA TYR A 189 4.21 15.21 6.85
C TYR A 189 5.73 15.04 6.71
N HIS A 190 6.47 15.62 7.66
CA HIS A 190 7.89 15.35 7.86
C HIS A 190 8.06 14.41 9.05
N LYS A 191 8.70 13.25 8.82
CA LYS A 191 8.96 12.28 9.90
C LYS A 191 9.96 12.89 10.89
N PRO A 192 9.78 12.78 12.22
CA PRO A 192 10.73 13.36 13.20
C PRO A 192 12.17 12.84 13.11
N ALA A 193 12.38 11.67 12.50
CA ALA A 193 13.69 11.09 12.22
C ALA A 193 14.17 11.31 10.77
N ALA A 194 13.48 12.14 9.98
CA ALA A 194 13.98 12.58 8.68
C ALA A 194 14.95 13.74 8.89
N GLU A 195 16.23 13.47 8.71
CA GLU A 195 17.26 14.51 8.69
C GLU A 195 17.02 15.45 7.51
N PRO A 196 17.23 16.78 7.65
CA PRO A 196 16.93 17.77 6.61
C PRO A 196 17.96 17.79 5.47
N TYR A 197 18.65 16.67 5.24
CA TYR A 197 19.69 16.55 4.23
C TYR A 197 19.09 16.52 2.83
N VAL A 198 19.44 17.55 2.07
CA VAL A 198 19.17 17.66 0.64
C VAL A 198 20.52 17.59 -0.08
N VAL A 199 20.53 17.05 -1.31
CA VAL A 199 21.74 16.96 -2.14
C VAL A 199 22.42 18.35 -2.23
N PRO A 200 23.62 18.56 -1.63
CA PRO A 200 24.24 19.89 -1.55
C PRO A 200 24.61 20.43 -2.93
N PHE A 201 24.41 21.72 -3.20
CA PHE A 201 24.60 22.28 -4.55
C PHE A 201 26.07 22.21 -5.03
N ILE A 202 27.01 22.10 -4.09
CA ILE A 202 28.45 21.92 -4.35
C ILE A 202 28.86 20.49 -4.75
N SER A 203 27.92 19.52 -4.75
CA SER A 203 28.21 18.13 -5.10
C SER A 203 28.25 17.90 -6.63
N ASP A 204 29.02 16.90 -7.07
CA ASP A 204 29.18 16.55 -8.49
C ASP A 204 27.99 15.75 -9.06
N HIS A 205 26.80 16.33 -8.91
CA HIS A 205 25.56 15.81 -9.49
C HIS A 205 25.10 16.67 -10.68
N PRO A 206 24.52 16.06 -11.73
CA PRO A 206 24.00 16.81 -12.88
C PRO A 206 23.00 17.90 -12.45
N ARG A 207 23.06 19.08 -13.09
CA ARG A 207 22.19 20.23 -12.77
C ARG A 207 20.68 19.91 -12.74
N HIS A 208 20.24 18.90 -13.51
CA HIS A 208 18.84 18.47 -13.51
C HIS A 208 18.42 17.85 -12.17
N THR A 209 19.33 17.24 -11.39
CA THR A 209 19.04 16.65 -10.08
C THR A 209 18.57 17.71 -9.10
N PHE A 210 19.31 18.80 -8.93
CA PHE A 210 18.91 19.92 -8.05
C PHE A 210 17.59 20.57 -8.50
N VAL A 211 17.42 20.79 -9.80
CA VAL A 211 16.17 21.32 -10.37
C VAL A 211 14.99 20.37 -10.12
N ASN A 212 15.21 19.06 -10.20
CA ASN A 212 14.18 18.06 -9.93
C ASN A 212 13.84 18.00 -8.44
N VAL A 213 14.82 18.03 -7.53
CA VAL A 213 14.60 18.11 -6.06
C VAL A 213 13.70 19.30 -5.70
N ILE A 214 13.99 20.49 -6.24
CA ILE A 214 13.17 21.69 -6.00
C ILE A 214 11.75 21.49 -6.56
N LYS A 215 11.64 20.99 -7.81
CA LYS A 215 10.34 20.72 -8.45
C LYS A 215 9.52 19.67 -7.70
N THR A 216 10.10 18.56 -7.26
CA THR A 216 9.36 17.48 -6.58
C THR A 216 8.91 17.93 -5.20
N SER A 217 9.75 18.61 -4.43
CA SER A 217 9.40 19.15 -3.12
C SER A 217 8.25 20.16 -3.22
N LEU A 218 8.31 21.12 -4.15
CA LEU A 218 7.23 22.07 -4.38
C LEU A 218 5.97 21.41 -4.98
N THR A 219 6.10 20.38 -5.82
CA THR A 219 4.95 19.62 -6.36
C THR A 219 4.23 18.84 -5.25
N ARG A 220 4.99 18.22 -4.33
CA ARG A 220 4.46 17.55 -3.13
C ARG A 220 3.75 18.57 -2.23
N ALA A 221 4.39 19.71 -1.98
CA ALA A 221 3.79 20.79 -1.19
C ALA A 221 2.45 21.27 -1.78
N LEU A 222 2.38 21.46 -3.11
CA LEU A 222 1.14 21.85 -3.79
C LEU A 222 0.04 20.78 -3.75
N ARG A 223 0.40 19.49 -3.85
CA ARG A 223 -0.56 18.37 -3.85
C ARG A 223 -1.09 18.03 -2.46
N ASN A 224 -0.23 18.09 -1.45
CA ASN A 224 -0.55 17.58 -0.11
C ASN A 224 -1.15 18.68 0.80
N SER A 225 -1.15 19.95 0.39
CA SER A 225 -1.67 21.08 1.20
C SER A 225 -3.11 21.42 0.85
N SER A 226 -4.01 21.40 1.84
CA SER A 226 -5.42 21.76 1.66
C SER A 226 -5.69 23.25 1.47
N THR A 227 -4.77 24.13 1.88
CA THR A 227 -4.89 25.59 1.75
C THR A 227 -3.61 26.23 1.22
N PHE A 228 -3.74 27.42 0.63
CA PHE A 228 -2.60 28.22 0.17
C PHE A 228 -1.66 28.63 1.31
N GLU A 229 -2.18 28.83 2.53
CA GLU A 229 -1.39 29.16 3.71
C GLU A 229 -0.49 27.99 4.12
N ILE A 230 -1.06 26.78 4.20
CA ILE A 230 -0.31 25.54 4.48
C ILE A 230 0.77 25.32 3.41
N PHE A 231 0.42 25.49 2.13
CA PHE A 231 1.38 25.42 1.03
C PHE A 231 2.50 26.45 1.17
N ASN A 232 2.18 27.71 1.50
CA ASN A 232 3.19 28.75 1.61
C ASN A 232 4.14 28.52 2.80
N ASN A 233 3.63 27.95 3.91
CA ASN A 233 4.45 27.56 5.05
C ASN A 233 5.42 26.41 4.69
N GLU A 234 4.95 25.36 4.01
CA GLU A 234 5.83 24.30 3.48
C GLU A 234 6.82 24.84 2.44
N ARG A 235 6.41 25.77 1.58
CA ARG A 235 7.30 26.45 0.63
C ARG A 235 8.40 27.26 1.32
N ILE A 236 8.10 27.91 2.45
CA ILE A 236 9.09 28.61 3.28
C ILE A 236 10.04 27.59 3.93
N TYR A 237 9.52 26.49 4.47
CA TYR A 237 10.34 25.39 5.02
C TYR A 237 11.30 24.83 3.96
N ILE A 238 10.80 24.46 2.76
CA ILE A 238 11.62 23.98 1.63
C ILE A 238 12.72 25.01 1.28
N LYS A 239 12.40 26.31 1.23
CA LYS A 239 13.40 27.36 0.95
C LYS A 239 14.49 27.41 2.03
N LEU A 240 14.12 27.32 3.30
CA LEU A 240 15.09 27.33 4.41
C LEU A 240 15.97 26.08 4.40
N THR A 241 15.39 24.90 4.17
CA THR A 241 16.13 23.64 4.05
C THR A 241 17.13 23.70 2.88
N LEU A 242 16.76 24.25 1.72
CA LEU A 242 17.68 24.43 0.60
C LEU A 242 18.82 25.39 0.94
N LEU A 243 18.54 26.52 1.59
CA LEU A 243 19.55 27.49 2.01
C LEU A 243 20.52 26.95 3.09
N TYR A 244 20.10 25.96 3.88
CA TYR A 244 20.93 25.35 4.92
C TYR A 244 21.87 24.26 4.38
N ASN A 245 21.53 23.62 3.25
CA ASN A 245 22.36 22.55 2.66
C ASN A 245 23.49 23.07 1.74
N GLY A 246 23.52 24.38 1.43
CA GLY A 246 24.54 25.02 0.58
C GLY A 246 24.18 25.00 -0.90
#